data_AF-A0A7C5DLQ1-F1
#
_entry.id   AF-A0A7C5DLQ1-F1
#
_cell.length_a   1.000
_cell.length_b   1.000
_cell.length_c   1.000
_cell.angle_alpha   90.00
_cell.angle_beta   90.00
_cell.angle_gamma   90.00
#
_symmetry.space_group_name_H-M   'P 1'
#
loop_
_entity.id
_entity.type
_entity.pdbx_description
1 polymer ?
#
loop_
_entity_poly.entity_id
_entity_poly.type
_entity_poly.pdbx_seq_one_letter_code
_entity_poly.pdbx_strand_id
1 'polypeptide(L)'
;MYGCEKILYNNTQSTLFGEKTTEQEYLGLVSKQYTFSEAISVLDEVDWDFKDFATQYLTHRFHSYPARFIPQIPLTFIKLFTDEGDTVLDPFCGCGTTIVESFLNNRNSIGNDFNPLATLISKVKTTLVDETEFRYLNRKLSVMKRYLDLDYKRVEDRAEHLPNRKISKIFNKVIISKLEAIRETLLEVKEEGHDDLYDLGRTALSSTIWALVENGNGVNVDDLFLRKVKSMRERLNETAKVVKNIPDVKTINGDSRKLEVETDSIDLIVTSPPYVNALDYYRAHMYNMLWLGMDFDLFRKHEIGGHSHFIANRFRLLSEYLGDMLRSMMEMNRVLTKDKICVIVVGNSSLEYELIESHRFFAEMAGRIGFKPIKTIHRNIDKTKKYTSADVGKIDDEYILVMQKTEDAEVTADDDNFISEIVTEQMTDFSEQIKKVQGTSIRGRMPTKERLLKNIDRISDAIETIPQDIKIKV
;
A
#
# COMPACT_ATOMS: atom_id res chain seq x y z
N MET A 1 -22.49 -14.92 -39.35
CA MET A 1 -22.08 -16.34 -39.18
C MET A 1 -20.55 -16.33 -39.10
N TYR A 2 -20.01 -16.68 -37.92
CA TYR A 2 -18.60 -16.65 -37.47
C TYR A 2 -17.99 -15.23 -37.38
N GLY A 3 -17.64 -14.65 -36.22
CA GLY A 3 -17.26 -15.20 -34.92
C GLY A 3 -15.77 -14.94 -34.68
N CYS A 4 -15.41 -13.85 -33.99
CA CYS A 4 -14.06 -13.64 -33.48
C CYS A 4 -14.07 -12.71 -32.26
N GLU A 5 -14.66 -13.19 -31.16
CA GLU A 5 -14.31 -12.72 -29.81
C GLU A 5 -12.90 -13.22 -29.49
N LYS A 6 -11.91 -12.34 -29.56
CA LYS A 6 -10.57 -12.61 -29.01
C LYS A 6 -10.59 -12.19 -27.54
N ILE A 7 -10.99 -13.13 -26.69
CA ILE A 7 -10.83 -13.06 -25.23
C ILE A 7 -9.33 -12.90 -24.94
N LEU A 8 -8.96 -11.79 -24.29
CA LEU A 8 -7.58 -11.41 -23.99
C LEU A 8 -6.95 -12.16 -22.80
N TYR A 9 -7.57 -13.27 -22.39
CA TYR A 9 -6.86 -14.43 -21.85
C TYR A 9 -7.00 -15.56 -22.86
N ASN A 10 -5.92 -15.85 -23.58
CA ASN A 10 -5.84 -17.12 -24.26
C ASN A 10 -5.92 -18.20 -23.17
N ASN A 11 -6.90 -19.11 -23.23
CA ASN A 11 -6.99 -20.31 -22.37
C ASN A 11 -5.78 -21.25 -22.49
N THR A 12 -4.75 -20.83 -23.24
CA THR A 12 -3.42 -21.44 -23.36
C THR A 12 -2.29 -20.45 -23.02
N GLN A 13 -2.52 -19.42 -22.20
CA GLN A 13 -1.45 -18.92 -21.34
C GLN A 13 -1.02 -20.14 -20.52
N SER A 14 0.17 -20.68 -20.78
CA SER A 14 0.87 -21.54 -19.84
C SER A 14 0.82 -20.81 -18.52
N THR A 15 -0.07 -21.26 -17.66
CA THR A 15 -0.68 -20.42 -16.64
C THR A 15 0.42 -19.94 -15.70
N LEU A 16 0.49 -18.62 -15.47
CA LEU A 16 1.33 -18.05 -14.41
C LEU A 16 1.04 -18.69 -13.04
N PHE A 17 -0.12 -19.30 -12.94
CA PHE A 17 -0.65 -20.05 -11.82
C PHE A 17 -0.79 -21.52 -12.24
N GLY A 18 0.01 -22.44 -11.70
CA GLY A 18 -0.11 -23.87 -12.04
C GLY A 18 -1.56 -24.36 -12.00
N GLU A 19 -1.93 -25.25 -12.92
CA GLU A 19 -3.27 -25.82 -13.19
C GLU A 19 -4.14 -26.04 -11.94
N LYS A 20 -4.78 -24.97 -11.43
CA LYS A 20 -5.85 -25.05 -10.43
C LYS A 20 -7.13 -24.62 -11.11
N THR A 21 -8.04 -25.57 -11.30
CA THR A 21 -9.35 -25.36 -11.95
C THR A 21 -10.10 -24.16 -11.36
N THR A 22 -10.00 -23.94 -10.05
CA THR A 22 -10.64 -22.82 -9.34
C THR A 22 -10.11 -21.45 -9.74
N GLU A 23 -8.81 -21.28 -10.00
CA GLU A 23 -8.26 -20.00 -10.45
C GLU A 23 -8.67 -19.70 -11.90
N GLN A 24 -8.77 -20.74 -12.75
CA GLN A 24 -9.25 -20.61 -14.13
C GLN A 24 -10.73 -20.24 -14.19
N GLU A 25 -11.56 -20.88 -13.36
CA GLU A 25 -12.99 -20.55 -13.24
C GLU A 25 -13.19 -19.11 -12.75
N TYR A 26 -12.44 -18.68 -11.73
CA TYR A 26 -12.45 -17.29 -11.25
C TYR A 26 -12.03 -16.30 -12.34
N LEU A 27 -10.92 -16.54 -13.04
CA LEU A 27 -10.47 -15.66 -14.12
C LEU A 27 -11.49 -15.62 -15.26
N GLY A 28 -12.12 -16.75 -15.57
CA GLY A 28 -13.20 -16.86 -16.55
C GLY A 28 -14.47 -16.12 -16.12
N LEU A 29 -14.77 -16.05 -14.82
CA LEU A 29 -15.87 -15.26 -14.28
C LEU A 29 -15.60 -13.77 -14.48
N VAL A 30 -14.48 -13.25 -13.97
CA VAL A 30 -14.21 -11.80 -13.98
C VAL A 30 -13.83 -11.25 -15.36
N SER A 31 -13.43 -12.09 -16.31
CA SER A 31 -13.01 -11.63 -17.65
C SER A 31 -14.15 -11.52 -18.67
N LYS A 32 -15.40 -11.81 -18.27
CA LYS A 32 -16.56 -11.61 -19.13
C LYS A 32 -16.97 -10.13 -19.16
N GLN A 33 -17.66 -9.77 -20.22
CA GLN A 33 -18.28 -8.45 -20.35
C GLN A 33 -19.62 -8.44 -19.62
N TYR A 34 -19.79 -7.46 -18.73
CA TYR A 34 -20.97 -7.29 -17.91
C TYR A 34 -21.47 -5.86 -18.00
N THR A 35 -22.79 -5.67 -17.93
CA THR A 35 -23.33 -4.35 -17.58
C THR A 35 -22.94 -4.00 -16.15
N PHE A 36 -22.98 -2.71 -15.79
CA PHE A 36 -22.64 -2.26 -14.43
C PHE A 36 -23.42 -3.01 -13.34
N SER A 37 -24.73 -3.20 -13.51
CA SER A 37 -25.56 -3.93 -12.54
C SER A 37 -25.19 -5.40 -12.43
N GLU A 38 -24.88 -6.06 -13.56
CA GLU A 38 -24.44 -7.45 -13.55
C GLU A 38 -23.07 -7.58 -12.89
N ALA A 39 -22.12 -6.68 -13.17
CA ALA A 39 -20.80 -6.65 -12.55
C ALA A 39 -20.89 -6.52 -11.02
N ILE A 40 -21.82 -5.71 -10.50
CA ILE A 40 -22.09 -5.62 -9.06
C ILE A 40 -22.63 -6.94 -8.50
N SER A 41 -23.49 -7.64 -9.23
CA SER A 41 -23.98 -8.97 -8.84
C SER A 41 -22.88 -10.04 -8.84
N VAL A 42 -21.96 -9.98 -9.81
CA VAL A 42 -20.81 -10.90 -9.90
C VAL A 42 -19.92 -10.82 -8.66
N LEU A 43 -19.85 -9.67 -7.97
CA LEU A 43 -19.10 -9.55 -6.72
C LEU A 43 -19.60 -10.51 -5.62
N ASP A 44 -20.87 -10.92 -5.65
CA ASP A 44 -21.46 -11.90 -4.73
C ASP A 44 -21.07 -13.35 -5.07
N GLU A 45 -20.61 -13.60 -6.30
CA GLU A 45 -20.15 -14.91 -6.77
C GLU A 45 -18.65 -15.15 -6.50
N VAL A 46 -17.90 -14.10 -6.16
CA VAL A 46 -16.46 -14.19 -5.87
C VAL A 46 -16.22 -14.67 -4.44
N ASP A 47 -15.39 -15.71 -4.29
CA ASP A 47 -14.81 -16.07 -2.98
C ASP A 47 -13.65 -15.13 -2.63
N TRP A 48 -13.93 -14.18 -1.74
CA TRP A 48 -12.99 -13.12 -1.35
C TRP A 48 -11.88 -13.57 -0.39
N ASP A 49 -11.92 -14.80 0.12
CA ASP A 49 -10.85 -15.30 0.99
C ASP A 49 -9.60 -15.68 0.18
N PHE A 50 -9.80 -16.12 -1.07
CA PHE A 50 -8.74 -16.53 -2.01
C PHE A 50 -7.68 -17.47 -1.37
N LYS A 51 -8.15 -18.35 -0.48
CA LYS A 51 -7.31 -19.16 0.42
C LYS A 51 -6.22 -19.97 -0.28
N ASP A 52 -6.47 -20.45 -1.49
CA ASP A 52 -5.52 -21.28 -2.25
C ASP A 52 -4.83 -20.56 -3.42
N PHE A 53 -5.08 -19.27 -3.60
CA PHE A 53 -4.56 -18.51 -4.73
C PHE A 53 -3.09 -18.13 -4.51
N ALA A 54 -2.33 -18.09 -5.62
CA ALA A 54 -0.97 -17.57 -5.58
C ALA A 54 -0.99 -16.02 -5.55
N THR A 55 -0.28 -15.44 -4.58
CA THR A 55 -0.21 -13.99 -4.39
C THR A 55 1.18 -13.42 -4.66
N GLN A 56 2.13 -14.28 -5.08
CA GLN A 56 3.55 -13.97 -5.29
C GLN A 56 3.99 -14.42 -6.67
N TYR A 57 3.48 -13.76 -7.69
CA TYR A 57 3.89 -13.95 -9.08
C TYR A 57 4.60 -12.70 -9.61
N LEU A 58 5.43 -12.88 -10.63
CA LEU A 58 6.09 -11.80 -11.36
C LEU A 58 6.73 -10.76 -10.43
N THR A 59 6.42 -9.47 -10.62
CA THR A 59 7.02 -8.34 -9.91
C THR A 59 6.45 -8.11 -8.51
N HIS A 60 5.35 -8.77 -8.13
CA HIS A 60 4.87 -8.76 -6.73
C HIS A 60 5.92 -9.31 -5.75
N ARG A 61 6.86 -10.12 -6.24
CA ARG A 61 7.94 -10.76 -5.46
C ARG A 61 9.14 -9.86 -5.15
N PHE A 62 9.19 -8.62 -5.65
CA PHE A 62 10.40 -7.79 -5.57
C PHE A 62 10.79 -7.45 -4.14
N HIS A 63 9.81 -7.13 -3.32
CA HIS A 63 10.06 -6.55 -2.01
C HIS A 63 9.01 -7.01 -0.99
N SER A 64 9.49 -7.29 0.22
CA SER A 64 8.66 -7.57 1.39
C SER A 64 8.20 -6.23 1.98
N TYR A 65 6.91 -5.97 1.91
CA TYR A 65 6.32 -4.74 2.41
C TYR A 65 5.12 -5.12 3.30
N PRO A 66 4.95 -4.51 4.48
CA PRO A 66 3.93 -4.90 5.44
C PRO A 66 2.53 -4.44 4.99
N ALA A 67 1.49 -5.16 5.45
CA ALA A 67 0.09 -4.74 5.34
C ALA A 67 -0.38 -4.44 3.90
N ARG A 68 -0.11 -5.38 2.98
CA ARG A 68 -0.57 -5.31 1.59
C ARG A 68 -1.77 -6.21 1.39
N PHE A 69 -2.76 -5.76 0.63
CA PHE A 69 -3.78 -6.68 0.12
C PHE A 69 -3.21 -7.58 -0.98
N ILE A 70 -3.94 -8.67 -1.23
CA ILE A 70 -3.63 -9.66 -2.25
C ILE A 70 -3.96 -9.11 -3.66
N PRO A 71 -3.22 -9.53 -4.72
CA PRO A 71 -3.44 -9.03 -6.08
C PRO A 71 -4.86 -9.29 -6.63
N GLN A 72 -5.52 -10.35 -6.18
CA GLN A 72 -6.85 -10.73 -6.65
C GLN A 72 -7.91 -9.67 -6.36
N ILE A 73 -7.74 -8.87 -5.30
CA ILE A 73 -8.69 -7.81 -4.98
C ILE A 73 -8.70 -6.73 -6.07
N PRO A 74 -7.61 -5.98 -6.33
CA PRO A 74 -7.61 -5.00 -7.41
C PRO A 74 -7.85 -5.63 -8.78
N LEU A 75 -7.33 -6.84 -9.05
CA LEU A 75 -7.59 -7.55 -10.31
C LEU A 75 -9.09 -7.70 -10.60
N THR A 76 -9.89 -8.06 -9.58
CA THR A 76 -11.35 -8.25 -9.71
C THR A 76 -12.01 -6.95 -10.17
N PHE A 77 -11.71 -5.84 -9.50
CA PHE A 77 -12.33 -4.55 -9.82
C PHE A 77 -11.82 -3.97 -11.15
N ILE A 78 -10.53 -4.13 -11.46
CA ILE A 78 -9.95 -3.74 -12.75
C ILE A 78 -10.67 -4.49 -13.88
N LYS A 79 -10.89 -5.80 -13.74
CA LYS A 79 -11.53 -6.60 -14.79
C LYS A 79 -13.01 -6.29 -14.99
N LEU A 80 -13.74 -6.01 -13.90
CA LEU A 80 -15.19 -5.81 -13.95
C LEU A 80 -15.63 -4.37 -14.25
N PHE A 81 -14.81 -3.36 -13.95
CA PHE A 81 -15.22 -1.96 -13.98
C PHE A 81 -14.34 -1.04 -14.83
N THR A 82 -13.37 -1.59 -15.57
CA THR A 82 -12.54 -0.82 -16.50
C THR A 82 -12.31 -1.57 -17.81
N ASP A 83 -12.10 -0.80 -18.88
CA ASP A 83 -11.63 -1.31 -20.16
C ASP A 83 -10.09 -1.18 -20.30
N GLU A 84 -9.51 -1.78 -21.34
CA GLU A 84 -8.10 -1.54 -21.65
C GLU A 84 -7.87 -0.07 -22.03
N GLY A 85 -6.83 0.55 -21.48
CA GLY A 85 -6.54 1.98 -21.66
C GLY A 85 -7.19 2.92 -20.62
N ASP A 86 -8.17 2.45 -19.85
CA ASP A 86 -8.72 3.20 -18.71
C ASP A 86 -7.65 3.45 -17.64
N THR A 87 -7.84 4.48 -16.82
CA THR A 87 -6.88 4.90 -15.80
C THR A 87 -7.32 4.49 -14.39
N VAL A 88 -6.50 3.68 -13.73
CA VAL A 88 -6.73 3.20 -12.36
C VAL A 88 -5.86 3.99 -11.37
N LEU A 89 -6.47 4.51 -10.31
CA LEU A 89 -5.76 5.21 -9.24
C LEU A 89 -5.69 4.37 -7.96
N ASP A 90 -4.53 4.40 -7.32
CA ASP A 90 -4.36 3.98 -5.93
C ASP A 90 -3.75 5.16 -5.13
N PRO A 91 -4.54 5.91 -4.34
CA PRO A 91 -4.07 7.06 -3.58
C PRO A 91 -3.17 6.71 -2.37
N PHE A 92 -3.11 5.42 -2.01
CA PHE A 92 -2.26 4.85 -0.95
C PHE A 92 -1.52 3.62 -1.49
N CYS A 93 -0.80 3.79 -2.59
CA CYS A 93 -0.38 2.66 -3.43
C CYS A 93 0.55 1.67 -2.73
N GLY A 94 1.21 2.05 -1.65
CA GLY A 94 2.18 1.21 -0.97
C GLY A 94 3.21 0.69 -1.98
N CYS A 95 3.48 -0.61 -1.94
CA CYS A 95 4.40 -1.22 -2.90
C CYS A 95 3.82 -1.47 -4.32
N GLY A 96 2.64 -0.92 -4.64
CA GLY A 96 2.07 -0.89 -5.98
C GLY A 96 1.24 -2.12 -6.39
N THR A 97 0.49 -2.76 -5.48
CA THR A 97 -0.30 -3.95 -5.86
C THR A 97 -1.34 -3.63 -6.94
N THR A 98 -2.14 -2.57 -6.78
CA THR A 98 -3.09 -2.08 -7.80
C THR A 98 -2.38 -1.68 -9.10
N ILE A 99 -1.23 -1.03 -8.99
CA ILE A 99 -0.46 -0.51 -10.12
C ILE A 99 0.08 -1.66 -10.97
N VAL A 100 0.61 -2.71 -10.34
CA VAL A 100 1.06 -3.91 -11.05
C VAL A 100 -0.10 -4.64 -11.71
N GLU A 101 -1.23 -4.81 -11.03
CA GLU A 101 -2.39 -5.46 -11.66
C GLU A 101 -2.97 -4.65 -12.82
N SER A 102 -2.95 -3.31 -12.73
CA SER A 102 -3.34 -2.43 -13.84
C SER A 102 -2.41 -2.61 -15.03
N PHE A 103 -1.10 -2.59 -14.76
CA PHE A 103 -0.05 -2.80 -15.76
C PHE A 103 -0.16 -4.14 -16.49
N LEU A 104 -0.37 -5.23 -15.74
CA LEU A 104 -0.54 -6.58 -16.30
C LEU A 104 -1.82 -6.74 -17.13
N ASN A 105 -2.78 -5.84 -16.96
CA ASN A 105 -4.06 -5.85 -17.65
C ASN A 105 -4.20 -4.72 -18.66
N ASN A 106 -3.12 -4.08 -19.11
CA ASN A 106 -3.15 -3.01 -20.11
C ASN A 106 -4.03 -1.80 -19.69
N ARG A 107 -4.08 -1.48 -18.39
CA ARG A 107 -4.70 -0.25 -17.88
C ARG A 107 -3.60 0.76 -17.57
N ASN A 108 -3.88 2.03 -17.86
CA ASN A 108 -3.06 3.11 -17.34
C ASN A 108 -3.21 3.16 -15.82
N SER A 109 -2.21 3.67 -15.11
CA SER A 109 -2.33 3.77 -13.66
C SER A 109 -1.55 4.90 -13.03
N ILE A 110 -2.10 5.42 -11.94
CA ILE A 110 -1.47 6.41 -11.08
C ILE A 110 -1.39 5.83 -9.67
N GLY A 111 -0.19 5.71 -9.13
CA GLY A 111 0.04 5.34 -7.73
C GLY A 111 0.55 6.53 -6.93
N ASN A 112 -0.19 6.94 -5.90
CA ASN A 112 0.25 7.96 -4.96
C ASN A 112 0.57 7.32 -3.61
N ASP A 113 1.69 7.69 -3.00
CA ASP A 113 1.98 7.35 -1.61
C ASP A 113 2.93 8.37 -0.98
N PHE A 114 2.70 8.74 0.28
CA PHE A 114 3.56 9.68 0.99
C PHE A 114 4.92 9.04 1.34
N ASN A 115 5.00 7.72 1.43
CA ASN A 115 6.24 6.99 1.67
C ASN A 115 7.09 6.92 0.38
N PRO A 116 8.27 7.58 0.32
CA PRO A 116 9.11 7.57 -0.88
C PRO A 116 9.68 6.17 -1.21
N LEU A 117 9.74 5.26 -0.24
CA LEU A 117 10.13 3.88 -0.51
C LEU A 117 9.02 3.11 -1.23
N ALA A 118 7.76 3.37 -0.86
CA ALA A 118 6.59 2.73 -1.46
C ALA A 118 6.51 3.07 -2.95
N THR A 119 6.62 4.36 -3.29
CA THR A 119 6.59 4.86 -4.67
C THR A 119 7.75 4.33 -5.51
N LEU A 120 8.97 4.30 -4.96
CA LEU A 120 10.13 3.69 -5.62
C LEU A 120 9.87 2.21 -5.98
N ILE A 121 9.39 1.42 -5.02
CA ILE A 121 9.10 -0.01 -5.25
C ILE A 121 7.99 -0.16 -6.30
N SER A 122 6.92 0.64 -6.20
CA SER A 122 5.80 0.63 -7.14
C SER A 122 6.30 0.90 -8.57
N LYS A 123 7.11 1.95 -8.77
CA LYS A 123 7.70 2.31 -10.07
C LYS A 123 8.52 1.17 -10.66
N VAL A 124 9.42 0.59 -9.87
CA VAL A 124 10.33 -0.47 -10.35
C VAL A 124 9.57 -1.74 -10.76
N LYS A 125 8.44 -2.04 -10.12
CA LYS A 125 7.65 -3.23 -10.46
C LYS A 125 6.91 -3.14 -11.80
N THR A 126 6.78 -1.94 -12.37
CA THR A 126 6.14 -1.68 -13.67
C THR A 126 7.09 -1.11 -14.71
N THR A 127 8.38 -0.96 -14.38
CA THR A 127 9.41 -0.51 -15.32
C THR A 127 10.15 -1.70 -15.91
N LEU A 128 9.91 -1.99 -17.20
CA LEU A 128 10.64 -3.02 -17.93
C LEU A 128 12.04 -2.52 -18.27
N VAL A 129 13.05 -3.36 -18.06
CA VAL A 129 14.46 -3.06 -18.33
C VAL A 129 14.98 -4.05 -19.37
N ASP A 130 15.63 -3.56 -20.41
CA ASP A 130 16.14 -4.41 -21.47
C ASP A 130 17.44 -5.15 -21.08
N GLU A 131 17.79 -6.18 -21.86
CA GLU A 131 18.98 -7.02 -21.57
C GLU A 131 20.30 -6.26 -21.80
N THR A 132 20.31 -5.17 -22.57
CA THR A 132 21.51 -4.35 -22.77
C THR A 132 21.84 -3.56 -21.50
N GLU A 133 20.82 -2.99 -20.87
CA GLU A 133 20.90 -2.32 -19.57
C GLU A 133 21.34 -3.30 -18.47
N PHE A 134 20.75 -4.50 -18.43
CA PHE A 134 21.20 -5.52 -17.47
C PHE A 134 22.65 -5.98 -17.68
N ARG A 135 23.12 -6.08 -18.93
CA ARG A 135 24.54 -6.37 -19.20
C ARG A 135 25.43 -5.26 -18.67
N TYR A 136 25.03 -4.00 -18.81
CA TYR A 136 25.75 -2.87 -18.22
C TYR A 136 25.78 -2.96 -16.68
N LEU A 137 24.63 -3.13 -16.02
CA LEU A 137 24.56 -3.28 -14.56
C LEU A 137 25.43 -4.45 -14.07
N ASN A 138 25.37 -5.60 -14.72
CA ASN A 138 26.18 -6.77 -14.34
C ASN A 138 27.69 -6.50 -14.42
N ARG A 139 28.15 -5.70 -15.39
CA ARG A 139 29.56 -5.29 -15.45
C ARG A 139 29.94 -4.43 -14.24
N LYS A 140 29.14 -3.41 -13.91
CA LYS A 140 29.34 -2.55 -12.73
C LYS A 140 29.36 -3.37 -11.43
N LEU A 141 28.38 -4.26 -11.26
CA LEU A 141 28.30 -5.15 -10.09
C LEU A 141 29.46 -6.13 -9.97
N SER A 142 30.01 -6.62 -11.10
CA SER A 142 31.19 -7.48 -11.10
C SER A 142 32.46 -6.74 -10.65
N VAL A 143 32.58 -5.46 -11.02
CA VAL A 143 33.68 -4.59 -10.59
C VAL A 143 33.56 -4.34 -9.08
N MET A 144 32.39 -3.94 -8.61
CA MET A 144 32.08 -3.76 -7.18
C MET A 144 32.42 -5.00 -6.36
N LYS A 145 32.02 -6.21 -6.82
CA LYS A 145 32.30 -7.46 -6.11
C LYS A 145 33.81 -7.71 -5.96
N ARG A 146 34.60 -7.50 -7.02
CA ARG A 146 36.06 -7.64 -6.93
C ARG A 146 36.68 -6.67 -5.93
N TYR A 147 36.20 -5.43 -5.85
CA TYR A 147 36.69 -4.47 -4.85
C TYR A 147 36.36 -4.92 -3.42
N LEU A 148 35.15 -5.42 -3.19
CA LEU A 148 34.73 -5.95 -1.89
C LEU A 148 35.52 -7.19 -1.44
N ASP A 149 36.01 -8.00 -2.39
CA ASP A 149 36.85 -9.17 -2.11
C ASP A 149 38.32 -8.78 -1.79
N LEU A 150 38.76 -7.57 -2.20
CA LEU A 150 40.16 -7.13 -2.12
C LEU A 150 40.46 -6.17 -0.97
N ASP A 151 39.49 -5.41 -0.45
CA ASP A 151 39.75 -4.34 0.52
C ASP A 151 38.68 -4.22 1.62
N TYR A 152 39.13 -4.13 2.87
CA TYR A 152 38.28 -4.06 4.08
C TYR A 152 38.30 -2.68 4.75
N LYS A 153 38.70 -1.61 4.05
CA LYS A 153 38.90 -0.29 4.67
C LYS A 153 38.30 0.89 3.90
N ARG A 154 37.18 1.39 4.44
CA ARG A 154 36.92 2.81 4.80
C ARG A 154 35.50 2.89 5.39
N VAL A 155 35.37 2.94 6.71
CA VAL A 155 34.07 2.73 7.39
C VAL A 155 33.74 3.80 8.42
N GLU A 156 34.66 4.70 8.76
CA GLU A 156 34.53 5.44 10.03
C GLU A 156 33.51 6.58 10.00
N ASP A 157 33.31 7.29 8.87
CA ASP A 157 32.52 8.54 8.87
C ASP A 157 30.99 8.39 9.01
N ARG A 158 30.37 7.30 8.54
CA ARG A 158 28.90 7.11 8.61
C ARG A 158 28.41 6.30 9.81
N ALA A 159 29.29 5.56 10.48
CA ALA A 159 28.94 4.85 11.69
C ALA A 159 28.50 5.80 12.82
N GLU A 160 29.00 7.04 12.82
CA GLU A 160 28.70 8.07 13.81
C GLU A 160 27.30 8.70 13.66
N HIS A 161 26.65 8.56 12.49
CA HIS A 161 25.38 9.21 12.15
C HIS A 161 24.16 8.28 12.17
N LEU A 162 24.33 7.01 12.59
CA LEU A 162 23.22 6.06 12.69
C LEU A 162 22.29 6.42 13.87
N PRO A 163 20.95 6.36 13.71
CA PRO A 163 20.00 6.66 14.78
C PRO A 163 20.29 5.84 16.05
N ASN A 164 20.42 6.52 17.19
CA ASN A 164 20.83 5.90 18.45
C ASN A 164 19.68 5.11 19.08
N ARG A 165 19.52 3.86 18.64
CA ARG A 165 18.85 2.78 19.39
C ARG A 165 19.82 1.60 19.46
N LYS A 166 19.47 0.51 20.15
CA LYS A 166 20.25 -0.75 20.26
C LYS A 166 20.47 -1.44 18.89
N ILE A 167 21.14 -0.75 17.97
CA ILE A 167 21.31 -0.99 16.53
C ILE A 167 22.79 -1.27 16.22
N SER A 168 23.67 -1.09 17.22
CA SER A 168 25.12 -1.26 17.09
C SER A 168 25.61 -2.69 16.81
N LYS A 169 24.72 -3.70 16.76
CA LYS A 169 25.13 -5.11 16.54
C LYS A 169 24.93 -5.64 15.12
N ILE A 170 23.89 -5.20 14.39
CA ILE A 170 23.61 -5.68 13.03
C ILE A 170 24.49 -4.93 12.01
N PHE A 171 24.50 -3.60 12.07
CA PHE A 171 25.32 -2.77 11.18
C PHE A 171 26.75 -2.60 11.71
N ASN A 172 27.49 -3.70 11.80
CA ASN A 172 28.92 -3.64 12.13
C ASN A 172 29.74 -3.02 10.99
N LYS A 173 31.01 -2.71 11.23
CA LYS A 173 31.88 -2.04 10.24
C LYS A 173 31.91 -2.78 8.89
N VAL A 174 31.91 -4.11 8.89
CA VAL A 174 31.93 -4.91 7.65
C VAL A 174 30.65 -4.70 6.84
N ILE A 175 29.49 -4.79 7.50
CA ILE A 175 28.20 -4.61 6.85
C ILE A 175 28.04 -3.20 6.31
N ILE A 176 28.43 -2.19 7.09
CA ILE A 176 28.41 -0.79 6.65
C ILE A 176 29.27 -0.63 5.39
N SER A 177 30.52 -1.11 5.39
CA SER A 177 31.41 -1.03 4.23
C SER A 177 30.80 -1.63 2.96
N LYS A 178 30.12 -2.77 3.09
CA LYS A 178 29.48 -3.45 1.96
C LYS A 178 28.27 -2.67 1.42
N LEU A 179 27.43 -2.14 2.31
CA LEU A 179 26.28 -1.33 1.92
C LEU A 179 26.70 0.00 1.27
N GLU A 180 27.77 0.61 1.75
CA GLU A 180 28.36 1.82 1.15
C GLU A 180 28.86 1.56 -0.27
N ALA A 181 29.67 0.50 -0.48
CA ALA A 181 30.17 0.15 -1.81
C ALA A 181 29.03 -0.12 -2.82
N ILE A 182 27.95 -0.78 -2.37
CA ILE A 182 26.76 -0.96 -3.20
C ILE A 182 26.14 0.39 -3.55
N ARG A 183 25.95 1.27 -2.55
CA ARG A 183 25.35 2.59 -2.80
C ARG A 183 26.20 3.44 -3.74
N GLU A 184 27.52 3.47 -3.58
CA GLU A 184 28.44 4.19 -4.46
C GLU A 184 28.35 3.67 -5.90
N THR A 185 28.37 2.34 -6.07
CA THR A 185 28.19 1.73 -7.40
C THR A 185 26.86 2.12 -8.05
N LEU A 186 25.78 2.18 -7.27
CA LEU A 186 24.47 2.62 -7.77
C LEU A 186 24.48 4.12 -8.12
N LEU A 187 25.17 4.96 -7.34
CA LEU A 187 25.30 6.38 -7.67
C LEU A 187 26.07 6.59 -8.98
N GLU A 188 27.14 5.83 -9.23
CA GLU A 188 27.82 5.85 -10.53
C GLU A 188 26.87 5.46 -11.68
N VAL A 189 26.05 4.41 -11.48
CA VAL A 189 25.04 3.99 -12.47
C VAL A 189 24.08 5.15 -12.79
N LYS A 190 23.66 5.91 -11.77
CA LYS A 190 22.83 7.11 -11.96
C LYS A 190 23.57 8.22 -12.69
N GLU A 191 24.80 8.54 -12.27
CA GLU A 191 25.62 9.61 -12.86
C GLU A 191 25.93 9.36 -14.33
N GLU A 192 26.02 8.09 -14.73
CA GLU A 192 26.18 7.66 -16.13
C GLU A 192 24.86 7.67 -16.93
N GLY A 193 23.74 8.10 -16.34
CA GLY A 193 22.46 8.31 -17.02
C GLY A 193 21.52 7.09 -17.04
N HIS A 194 21.75 6.09 -16.19
CA HIS A 194 20.93 4.88 -16.12
C HIS A 194 19.94 4.90 -14.94
N ASP A 195 18.98 5.83 -14.96
CA ASP A 195 18.04 6.06 -13.84
C ASP A 195 17.18 4.84 -13.48
N ASP A 196 16.69 4.08 -14.47
CA ASP A 196 15.85 2.90 -14.20
C ASP A 196 16.66 1.76 -13.54
N LEU A 197 17.93 1.59 -13.94
CA LEU A 197 18.85 0.66 -13.29
C LEU A 197 19.21 1.12 -11.88
N TYR A 198 19.37 2.42 -11.68
CA TYR A 198 19.58 3.01 -10.36
C TYR A 198 18.40 2.70 -9.43
N ASP A 199 17.17 2.94 -9.88
CA ASP A 199 15.96 2.68 -9.09
C ASP A 199 15.76 1.18 -8.81
N LEU A 200 16.01 0.31 -9.81
CA LEU A 200 16.01 -1.14 -9.64
C LEU A 200 17.04 -1.58 -8.60
N GLY A 201 18.26 -1.04 -8.70
CA GLY A 201 19.34 -1.29 -7.76
C GLY A 201 19.00 -0.83 -6.34
N ARG A 202 18.38 0.34 -6.17
CA ARG A 202 17.91 0.82 -4.86
C ARG A 202 16.82 -0.06 -4.29
N THR A 203 15.91 -0.56 -5.12
CA THR A 203 14.86 -1.50 -4.69
C THR A 203 15.46 -2.83 -4.24
N ALA A 204 16.47 -3.33 -4.96
CA ALA A 204 17.24 -4.50 -4.55
C ALA A 204 18.01 -4.27 -3.24
N LEU A 205 18.65 -3.11 -3.07
CA LEU A 205 19.35 -2.71 -1.84
C LEU A 205 18.38 -2.64 -0.66
N SER A 206 17.20 -2.05 -0.88
CA SER A 206 16.11 -2.02 0.11
C SER A 206 15.70 -3.43 0.53
N SER A 207 15.48 -4.34 -0.43
CA SER A 207 15.12 -5.73 -0.13
C SER A 207 16.22 -6.46 0.64
N THR A 208 17.49 -6.16 0.36
CA THR A 208 18.65 -6.66 1.11
C THR A 208 18.66 -6.16 2.56
N ILE A 209 18.44 -4.86 2.78
CA ILE A 209 18.38 -4.26 4.12
C ILE A 209 17.23 -4.84 4.93
N TRP A 210 16.05 -4.98 4.32
CA TRP A 210 14.90 -5.60 4.97
C TRP A 210 15.23 -7.00 5.49
N ALA A 211 15.79 -7.85 4.61
CA ALA A 211 16.18 -9.20 4.97
C ALA A 211 17.32 -9.25 6.01
N LEU A 212 18.24 -8.29 6.00
CA LEU A 212 19.29 -8.16 7.01
C LEU A 212 18.71 -7.83 8.40
N VAL A 213 17.75 -6.90 8.46
CA VAL A 213 17.08 -6.50 9.69
C VAL A 213 16.23 -7.64 10.27
N GLU A 214 15.55 -8.41 9.42
CA GLU A 214 14.74 -9.55 9.86
C GLU A 214 15.57 -10.75 10.35
N ASN A 215 16.68 -11.08 9.67
CA ASN A 215 17.43 -12.30 9.94
C ASN A 215 18.64 -12.11 10.87
N GLY A 216 19.07 -10.86 11.11
CA GLY A 216 20.19 -10.55 12.01
C GLY A 216 21.57 -10.89 11.42
N ASN A 217 22.50 -11.33 12.29
CA ASN A 217 23.91 -11.50 11.94
C ASN A 217 24.17 -12.77 11.11
N GLY A 218 25.18 -12.73 10.21
CA GLY A 218 25.63 -13.89 9.40
C GLY A 218 25.19 -13.86 7.94
N VAL A 219 24.47 -12.82 7.51
CA VAL A 219 24.07 -12.62 6.11
C VAL A 219 25.26 -12.06 5.32
N ASN A 220 25.63 -12.72 4.22
CA ASN A 220 26.56 -12.13 3.25
C ASN A 220 25.83 -11.09 2.39
N VAL A 221 26.06 -9.80 2.69
CA VAL A 221 25.28 -8.66 2.18
C VAL A 221 25.35 -8.53 0.66
N ASP A 222 26.55 -8.57 0.09
CA ASP A 222 26.78 -8.44 -1.35
C ASP A 222 26.19 -9.62 -2.12
N ASP A 223 26.42 -10.86 -1.69
CA ASP A 223 25.79 -12.03 -2.31
C ASP A 223 24.26 -12.01 -2.21
N LEU A 224 23.70 -11.52 -1.11
CA LEU A 224 22.26 -11.33 -0.98
C LEU A 224 21.76 -10.28 -1.98
N PHE A 225 22.42 -9.13 -2.06
CA PHE A 225 22.08 -8.07 -3.01
C PHE A 225 22.14 -8.54 -4.47
N LEU A 226 23.22 -9.21 -4.87
CA LEU A 226 23.36 -9.75 -6.23
C LEU A 226 22.28 -10.78 -6.56
N ARG A 227 21.90 -11.64 -5.59
CA ARG A 227 20.77 -12.57 -5.77
C ARG A 227 19.44 -11.84 -5.92
N LYS A 228 19.23 -10.73 -5.20
CA LYS A 228 18.01 -9.90 -5.34
C LYS A 228 17.94 -9.26 -6.72
N VAL A 229 19.02 -8.66 -7.20
CA VAL A 229 19.10 -8.10 -8.57
C VAL A 229 18.83 -9.18 -9.62
N LYS A 230 19.48 -10.34 -9.51
CA LYS A 230 19.24 -11.48 -10.42
C LYS A 230 17.78 -11.92 -10.42
N SER A 231 17.17 -12.07 -9.24
CA SER A 231 15.76 -12.43 -9.13
C SER A 231 14.85 -11.37 -9.73
N MET A 232 15.12 -10.08 -9.55
CA MET A 232 14.32 -9.00 -10.14
C MET A 232 14.40 -9.03 -11.67
N ARG A 233 15.60 -9.22 -12.24
CA ARG A 233 15.78 -9.42 -13.69
C ARG A 233 14.94 -10.58 -14.22
N GLU A 234 15.01 -11.75 -13.57
CA GLU A 234 14.26 -12.94 -14.00
C GLU A 234 12.75 -12.66 -14.05
N ARG A 235 12.22 -11.98 -13.04
CA ARG A 235 10.80 -11.61 -12.96
C ARG A 235 10.41 -10.54 -13.97
N LEU A 236 11.24 -9.53 -14.23
CA LEU A 236 10.98 -8.55 -15.31
C LEU A 236 10.96 -9.23 -16.67
N ASN A 237 11.87 -10.16 -16.93
CA ASN A 237 11.90 -10.95 -18.16
C ASN A 237 10.67 -11.87 -18.29
N GLU A 238 10.10 -12.37 -17.20
CA GLU A 238 8.82 -13.09 -17.21
C GLU A 238 7.65 -12.13 -17.48
N THR A 239 7.62 -10.95 -16.85
CA THR A 239 6.59 -9.92 -17.06
C THR A 239 6.57 -9.41 -18.50
N ALA A 240 7.73 -9.15 -19.09
CA ALA A 240 7.85 -8.69 -20.47
C ALA A 240 7.27 -9.68 -21.51
N LYS A 241 7.13 -10.96 -21.15
CA LYS A 241 6.50 -11.97 -22.03
C LYS A 241 4.97 -11.93 -22.02
N VAL A 242 4.38 -11.39 -20.96
CA VAL A 242 2.91 -11.35 -20.79
C VAL A 242 2.31 -9.99 -21.11
N VAL A 243 3.08 -8.92 -20.95
CA VAL A 243 2.67 -7.54 -21.28
C VAL A 243 2.91 -7.29 -22.77
N LYS A 244 1.83 -7.07 -23.53
CA LYS A 244 1.87 -6.84 -24.98
C LYS A 244 2.07 -5.39 -25.34
N ASN A 245 1.34 -4.51 -24.66
CA ASN A 245 1.40 -3.07 -24.79
C ASN A 245 1.80 -2.51 -23.42
N ILE A 246 2.72 -1.55 -23.39
CA ILE A 246 3.15 -0.90 -22.15
C ILE A 246 2.15 0.23 -21.88
N PRO A 247 1.27 0.13 -20.87
CA PRO A 247 0.38 1.23 -20.52
C PRO A 247 1.15 2.36 -19.83
N ASP A 248 0.55 3.54 -19.76
CA ASP A 248 1.10 4.67 -19.03
C ASP A 248 1.01 4.44 -17.52
N VAL A 249 2.13 4.57 -16.82
CA VAL A 249 2.22 4.35 -15.36
C VAL A 249 2.94 5.52 -14.73
N LYS A 250 2.25 6.21 -13.82
CA LYS A 250 2.80 7.32 -13.04
C LYS A 250 2.83 6.97 -11.56
N THR A 251 3.96 7.18 -10.90
CA THR A 251 4.08 7.09 -9.44
C THR A 251 4.38 8.46 -8.86
N ILE A 252 3.59 8.91 -7.90
CA ILE A 252 3.68 10.23 -7.27
C ILE A 252 4.02 10.02 -5.79
N ASN A 253 5.11 10.65 -5.33
CA ASN A 253 5.37 10.75 -3.89
C ASN A 253 4.67 11.99 -3.34
N GLY A 254 3.39 11.83 -2.98
CA GLY A 254 2.50 12.91 -2.60
C GLY A 254 1.57 12.55 -1.44
N ASP A 255 0.94 13.57 -0.88
CA ASP A 255 -0.02 13.43 0.21
C ASP A 255 -1.41 13.10 -0.36
N SER A 256 -2.04 12.03 0.12
CA SER A 256 -3.37 11.61 -0.33
C SER A 256 -4.47 12.64 -0.01
N ARG A 257 -4.24 13.51 0.97
CA ARG A 257 -5.14 14.62 1.34
C ARG A 257 -5.13 15.75 0.32
N LYS A 258 -4.18 15.72 -0.64
CA LYS A 258 -4.06 16.66 -1.75
C LYS A 258 -3.38 15.99 -2.95
N LEU A 259 -4.17 15.36 -3.81
CA LEU A 259 -3.67 14.60 -4.94
C LEU A 259 -3.21 15.52 -6.08
N GLU A 260 -1.99 15.30 -6.58
CA GLU A 260 -1.48 15.93 -7.81
C GLU A 260 -1.99 15.20 -9.07
N VAL A 261 -3.31 15.07 -9.15
CA VAL A 261 -4.06 14.37 -10.21
C VAL A 261 -5.20 15.28 -10.68
N GLU A 262 -5.46 15.26 -11.98
CA GLU A 262 -6.49 16.06 -12.62
C GLU A 262 -7.89 15.65 -12.15
N THR A 263 -8.81 16.61 -12.10
CA THR A 263 -10.22 16.37 -11.76
C THR A 263 -10.88 15.53 -12.86
N ASP A 264 -11.76 14.61 -12.50
CA ASP A 264 -12.50 13.74 -13.43
C ASP A 264 -11.62 13.03 -14.47
N SER A 265 -10.43 12.55 -14.06
CA SER A 265 -9.46 11.91 -14.96
C SER A 265 -9.27 10.40 -14.68
N ILE A 266 -9.95 9.86 -13.68
CA ILE A 266 -9.78 8.47 -13.22
C ILE A 266 -11.05 7.65 -13.49
N ASP A 267 -10.87 6.41 -13.92
CA ASP A 267 -11.94 5.46 -14.23
C ASP A 267 -12.25 4.49 -13.10
N LEU A 268 -11.28 4.23 -12.22
CA LEU A 268 -11.44 3.33 -11.08
C LEU A 268 -10.46 3.70 -9.97
N ILE A 269 -10.92 3.71 -8.72
CA ILE A 269 -10.04 3.74 -7.55
C ILE A 269 -10.12 2.40 -6.82
N VAL A 270 -8.96 1.77 -6.58
CA VAL A 270 -8.85 0.61 -5.67
C VAL A 270 -7.65 0.77 -4.77
N THR A 271 -7.91 0.81 -3.46
CA THR A 271 -6.88 1.15 -2.49
C THR A 271 -7.07 0.48 -1.13
N SER A 272 -6.01 0.51 -0.32
CA SER A 272 -5.97 0.05 1.06
C SER A 272 -5.22 1.07 1.90
N PRO A 273 -5.93 2.05 2.50
CA PRO A 273 -5.29 3.07 3.33
C PRO A 273 -4.63 2.45 4.56
N PRO A 274 -3.74 3.19 5.25
CA PRO A 274 -3.23 2.76 6.54
C PRO A 274 -4.38 2.59 7.56
N TYR A 275 -4.41 1.46 8.27
CA TYR A 275 -5.45 1.23 9.28
C TYR A 275 -5.07 1.93 10.59
N VAL A 276 -6.00 2.71 11.16
CA VAL A 276 -5.75 3.44 12.41
C VAL A 276 -5.27 2.50 13.51
N ASN A 277 -4.15 2.86 14.16
CA ASN A 277 -3.59 2.10 15.27
C ASN A 277 -3.21 0.63 14.91
N ALA A 278 -2.84 0.34 13.66
CA ALA A 278 -2.44 -1.00 13.21
C ALA A 278 -0.93 -1.17 13.00
N LEU A 279 -0.26 -0.23 12.34
CA LEU A 279 1.19 -0.26 12.10
C LEU A 279 1.83 1.13 12.11
N ASP A 280 3.09 1.21 12.56
CA ASP A 280 3.96 2.36 12.34
C ASP A 280 4.88 2.06 11.13
N TYR A 281 4.50 2.48 9.91
CA TYR A 281 5.31 2.23 8.72
C TYR A 281 6.65 2.94 8.80
N TYR A 282 6.70 4.12 9.43
CA TYR A 282 7.97 4.83 9.62
C TYR A 282 8.98 3.95 10.38
N ARG A 283 8.53 3.25 11.44
CA ARG A 283 9.40 2.33 12.20
C ARG A 283 9.83 1.13 11.36
N ALA A 284 8.92 0.58 10.56
CA ALA A 284 9.21 -0.57 9.70
C ALA A 284 10.24 -0.24 8.62
N HIS A 285 10.19 0.98 8.05
CA HIS A 285 11.02 1.37 6.91
C HIS A 285 12.23 2.23 7.27
N MET A 286 12.41 2.61 8.54
CA MET A 286 13.46 3.53 8.99
C MET A 286 14.85 3.21 8.43
N TYR A 287 15.31 1.96 8.49
CA TYR A 287 16.64 1.59 7.98
C TYR A 287 16.74 1.67 6.46
N ASN A 288 15.70 1.23 5.77
CA ASN A 288 15.63 1.29 4.32
C ASN A 288 15.71 2.74 3.86
N MET A 289 14.90 3.63 4.46
CA MET A 289 14.89 5.05 4.14
C MET A 289 16.25 5.70 4.40
N LEU A 290 16.87 5.42 5.55
CA LEU A 290 18.19 5.94 5.92
C LEU A 290 19.26 5.59 4.87
N TRP A 291 19.37 4.31 4.50
CA TRP A 291 20.37 3.83 3.55
C TRP A 291 20.11 4.29 2.12
N LEU A 292 18.86 4.58 1.77
CA LEU A 292 18.48 5.10 0.47
C LEU A 292 18.48 6.62 0.39
N GLY A 293 18.87 7.32 1.46
CA GLY A 293 18.93 8.79 1.50
C GLY A 293 17.55 9.45 1.43
N MET A 294 16.52 8.82 1.98
CA MET A 294 15.14 9.34 2.02
C MET A 294 14.88 10.08 3.32
N ASP A 295 14.03 11.12 3.27
CA ASP A 295 13.67 11.91 4.44
C ASP A 295 12.69 11.16 5.36
N PHE A 296 13.26 10.46 6.32
CA PHE A 296 12.54 9.70 7.33
C PHE A 296 11.74 10.59 8.30
N ASP A 297 12.28 11.75 8.67
CA ASP A 297 11.65 12.62 9.67
C ASP A 297 10.41 13.31 9.09
N LEU A 298 10.48 13.71 7.82
CA LEU A 298 9.32 14.18 7.08
C LEU A 298 8.24 13.09 7.00
N PHE A 299 8.60 11.87 6.61
CA PHE A 299 7.65 10.75 6.55
C PHE A 299 6.97 10.49 7.90
N ARG A 300 7.76 10.40 8.98
CA ARG A 300 7.25 10.19 10.34
C ARG A 300 6.25 11.26 10.78
N LYS A 301 6.43 12.51 10.37
CA LYS A 301 5.60 13.64 10.82
C LYS A 301 4.22 13.67 10.15
N HIS A 302 4.12 13.19 8.91
CA HIS A 302 2.92 13.29 8.08
C HIS A 302 2.20 11.95 7.84
N GLU A 303 2.75 10.84 8.34
CA GLU A 303 2.10 9.51 8.30
C GLU A 303 0.69 9.55 8.91
N ILE A 304 -0.28 9.02 8.16
CA ILE A 304 -1.67 8.90 8.60
C ILE A 304 -1.82 7.65 9.49
N GLY A 305 -2.46 7.81 10.66
CA GLY A 305 -2.78 6.71 11.57
C GLY A 305 -1.62 6.20 12.45
N GLY A 306 -0.47 6.89 12.45
CA GLY A 306 0.73 6.52 13.20
C GLY A 306 0.56 6.59 14.74
N HIS A 307 1.26 5.72 15.47
CA HIS A 307 1.09 5.54 16.92
C HIS A 307 1.87 6.54 17.77
N SER A 308 2.77 7.32 17.18
CA SER A 308 3.75 8.11 17.94
C SER A 308 3.20 9.35 18.63
N HIS A 309 1.93 9.70 18.41
CA HIS A 309 1.29 10.90 18.97
C HIS A 309 -0.02 10.56 19.70
N PHE A 310 -0.51 11.50 20.51
CA PHE A 310 -1.71 11.35 21.35
C PHE A 310 -1.71 10.16 22.33
N ILE A 311 -0.55 9.82 22.90
CA ILE A 311 -0.39 8.70 23.85
C ILE A 311 -1.33 8.84 25.08
N ALA A 312 -1.58 10.08 25.54
CA ALA A 312 -2.45 10.34 26.68
C ALA A 312 -3.94 10.09 26.38
N ASN A 313 -4.41 10.42 25.18
CA ASN A 313 -5.78 10.20 24.74
C ASN A 313 -5.81 9.68 23.31
N ARG A 314 -5.89 8.36 23.16
CA ARG A 314 -5.84 7.74 21.83
C ARG A 314 -7.07 8.05 20.98
N PHE A 315 -8.21 8.43 21.54
CA PHE A 315 -9.38 8.84 20.74
C PHE A 315 -9.12 10.11 19.91
N ARG A 316 -8.14 10.94 20.30
CA ARG A 316 -7.65 12.05 19.46
C ARG A 316 -6.92 11.59 18.20
N LEU A 317 -6.27 10.42 18.25
CA LEU A 317 -5.72 9.79 17.04
C LEU A 317 -6.84 9.32 16.11
N LEU A 318 -7.97 8.85 16.66
CA LEU A 318 -9.12 8.44 15.85
C LEU A 318 -9.74 9.65 15.14
N SER A 319 -9.96 10.76 15.83
CA SER A 319 -10.51 11.97 15.20
C SER A 319 -9.57 12.57 14.15
N GLU A 320 -8.26 12.65 14.43
CA GLU A 320 -7.25 13.05 13.43
C GLU A 320 -7.31 12.14 12.20
N TYR A 321 -7.32 10.82 12.39
CA TYR A 321 -7.40 9.84 11.32
C TYR A 321 -8.67 9.97 10.48
N LEU A 322 -9.84 10.15 11.11
CA LEU A 322 -11.10 10.34 10.39
C LEU A 322 -11.07 11.63 9.55
N GLY A 323 -10.49 12.71 10.07
CA GLY A 323 -10.29 13.95 9.32
C GLY A 323 -9.36 13.75 8.10
N ASP A 324 -8.22 13.10 8.29
CA ASP A 324 -7.26 12.81 7.21
C ASP A 324 -7.86 11.90 6.13
N MET A 325 -8.65 10.90 6.53
CA MET A 325 -9.33 10.00 5.60
C MET A 325 -10.49 10.69 4.89
N LEU A 326 -11.26 11.55 5.55
CA LEU A 326 -12.31 12.34 4.92
C LEU A 326 -11.72 13.23 3.82
N ARG A 327 -10.63 13.96 4.10
CA ARG A 327 -9.92 14.75 3.08
C ARG A 327 -9.45 13.91 1.90
N SER A 328 -8.86 12.76 2.20
CA SER A 328 -8.40 11.84 1.16
C SER A 328 -9.55 11.32 0.31
N MET A 329 -10.71 11.02 0.91
CA MET A 329 -11.91 10.59 0.18
C MET A 329 -12.54 11.72 -0.63
N MET A 330 -12.45 12.97 -0.19
CA MET A 330 -12.87 14.14 -0.98
C MET A 330 -11.98 14.32 -2.22
N GLU A 331 -10.67 14.12 -2.09
CA GLU A 331 -9.76 14.10 -3.24
C GLU A 331 -10.03 12.92 -4.17
N MET A 332 -10.37 11.74 -3.63
CA MET A 332 -10.83 10.60 -4.43
C MET A 332 -12.12 10.93 -5.20
N ASN A 333 -13.08 11.65 -4.58
CA ASN A 333 -14.28 12.11 -5.28
C ASN A 333 -13.90 13.07 -6.42
N ARG A 334 -13.03 14.05 -6.15
CA ARG A 334 -12.61 15.05 -7.13
C ARG A 334 -11.99 14.44 -8.39
N VAL A 335 -11.10 13.46 -8.24
CA VAL A 335 -10.34 12.89 -9.38
C VAL A 335 -11.10 11.80 -10.12
N LEU A 336 -12.04 11.11 -9.45
CA LEU A 336 -12.82 10.04 -10.05
C LEU A 336 -13.90 10.60 -10.97
N THR A 337 -14.03 10.03 -12.17
CA THR A 337 -15.11 10.39 -13.10
C THR A 337 -16.47 10.00 -12.52
N LYS A 338 -17.50 10.81 -12.75
CA LYS A 338 -18.87 10.51 -12.34
C LYS A 338 -19.33 9.12 -12.80
N ASP A 339 -20.15 8.47 -11.97
CA ASP A 339 -20.71 7.12 -12.14
C ASP A 339 -19.70 5.96 -12.07
N LYS A 340 -18.39 6.25 -11.90
CA LYS A 340 -17.35 5.26 -11.67
C LYS A 340 -17.25 4.86 -10.19
N ILE A 341 -16.44 3.83 -9.90
CA ILE A 341 -16.35 3.18 -8.60
C ILE A 341 -15.08 3.58 -7.84
N CYS A 342 -15.24 3.81 -6.54
CA CYS A 342 -14.17 3.87 -5.55
C CYS A 342 -14.27 2.66 -4.61
N VAL A 343 -13.15 1.93 -4.45
CA VAL A 343 -13.04 0.73 -3.63
C VAL A 343 -11.98 0.94 -2.55
N ILE A 344 -12.39 0.81 -1.29
CA ILE A 344 -11.51 0.91 -0.13
C ILE A 344 -11.51 -0.43 0.60
N VAL A 345 -10.34 -1.06 0.69
CA VAL A 345 -10.10 -2.25 1.50
C VAL A 345 -9.60 -1.80 2.87
N VAL A 346 -10.30 -2.18 3.93
CA VAL A 346 -9.93 -1.79 5.29
C VAL A 346 -10.25 -2.87 6.30
N GLY A 347 -9.30 -3.14 7.19
CA GLY A 347 -9.48 -4.05 8.32
C GLY A 347 -10.07 -3.34 9.54
N ASN A 348 -10.75 -4.10 10.39
CA ASN A 348 -11.11 -3.60 11.71
C ASN A 348 -9.86 -3.38 12.55
N SER A 349 -9.85 -2.32 13.35
CA SER A 349 -8.79 -2.08 14.34
C SER A 349 -9.40 -1.96 15.74
N SER A 350 -8.54 -1.78 16.74
CA SER A 350 -9.00 -1.59 18.11
C SER A 350 -8.25 -0.46 18.77
N LEU A 351 -8.97 0.35 19.54
CA LEU A 351 -8.42 1.52 20.22
C LEU A 351 -8.96 1.56 21.64
N GLU A 352 -8.08 1.53 22.64
CA GLU A 352 -8.49 1.62 24.06
C GLU A 352 -9.55 0.57 24.48
N TYR A 353 -9.49 -0.62 23.87
CA TYR A 353 -10.43 -1.75 24.00
C TYR A 353 -11.76 -1.62 23.25
N GLU A 354 -11.95 -0.54 22.50
CA GLU A 354 -13.10 -0.37 21.61
C GLU A 354 -12.79 -0.90 20.21
N LEU A 355 -13.78 -1.48 19.56
CA LEU A 355 -13.71 -1.93 18.17
C LEU A 355 -13.88 -0.72 17.24
N ILE A 356 -12.98 -0.58 16.29
CA ILE A 356 -13.04 0.47 15.27
C ILE A 356 -13.38 -0.19 13.93
N GLU A 357 -14.63 -0.01 13.50
CA GLU A 357 -15.16 -0.50 12.23
C GLU A 357 -14.96 0.55 11.14
N SER A 358 -13.72 0.78 10.70
CA SER A 358 -13.35 1.86 9.77
C SER A 358 -14.23 1.92 8.51
N HIS A 359 -14.64 0.77 7.97
CA HIS A 359 -15.51 0.70 6.80
C HIS A 359 -16.88 1.37 7.02
N ARG A 360 -17.40 1.39 8.24
CA ARG A 360 -18.68 2.03 8.58
C ARG A 360 -18.55 3.54 8.61
N PHE A 361 -17.51 4.05 9.29
CA PHE A 361 -17.18 5.48 9.27
C PHE A 361 -16.99 5.97 7.83
N PHE A 362 -16.27 5.22 7.00
CA PHE A 362 -16.07 5.58 5.60
C PHE A 362 -17.38 5.57 4.80
N ALA A 363 -18.24 4.56 4.99
CA ALA A 363 -19.54 4.50 4.31
C ALA A 363 -20.48 5.65 4.72
N GLU A 364 -20.49 6.03 5.99
CA GLU A 364 -21.29 7.16 6.49
C GLU A 364 -20.77 8.50 5.97
N MET A 365 -19.46 8.73 6.04
CA MET A 365 -18.82 9.92 5.49
C MET A 365 -19.01 10.03 3.98
N ALA A 366 -18.95 8.91 3.24
CA ALA A 366 -19.12 8.87 1.79
C ALA A 366 -20.41 9.56 1.32
N GLY A 367 -21.52 9.34 2.03
CA GLY A 367 -22.83 9.94 1.72
C GLY A 367 -22.86 11.46 1.86
N ARG A 368 -21.88 12.07 2.54
CA ARG A 368 -21.75 13.52 2.72
C ARG A 368 -20.85 14.19 1.68
N ILE A 369 -20.14 13.40 0.87
CA ILE A 369 -19.15 13.88 -0.10
C ILE A 369 -19.40 13.31 -1.51
N GLY A 370 -20.65 13.06 -1.85
CA GLY A 370 -21.06 12.68 -3.20
C GLY A 370 -20.78 11.23 -3.61
N PHE A 371 -20.45 10.36 -2.66
CA PHE A 371 -20.34 8.93 -2.88
C PHE A 371 -21.57 8.19 -2.35
N LYS A 372 -22.04 7.20 -3.11
CA LYS A 372 -23.06 6.26 -2.68
C LYS A 372 -22.43 4.90 -2.39
N PRO A 373 -22.40 4.44 -1.12
CA PRO A 373 -22.04 3.06 -0.80
C PRO A 373 -22.99 2.07 -1.48
N ILE A 374 -22.44 1.15 -2.26
CA ILE A 374 -23.21 0.13 -2.99
C ILE A 374 -23.16 -1.21 -2.26
N LYS A 375 -21.97 -1.59 -1.79
CA LYS A 375 -21.74 -2.91 -1.20
C LYS A 375 -20.58 -2.85 -0.20
N THR A 376 -20.69 -3.65 0.85
CA THR A 376 -19.59 -3.92 1.78
C THR A 376 -19.40 -5.44 1.81
N ILE A 377 -18.21 -5.88 1.43
CA ILE A 377 -17.88 -7.31 1.34
C ILE A 377 -16.96 -7.66 2.48
N HIS A 378 -17.30 -8.67 3.27
CA HIS A 378 -16.44 -9.21 4.32
C HIS A 378 -15.57 -10.34 3.78
N ARG A 379 -14.32 -10.42 4.25
CA ARG A 379 -13.39 -11.51 3.96
C ARG A 379 -12.53 -11.85 5.17
N ASN A 380 -12.11 -13.10 5.26
CA ASN A 380 -11.15 -13.58 6.25
C ASN A 380 -9.72 -13.54 5.69
N ILE A 381 -8.77 -13.12 6.52
CA ILE A 381 -7.35 -13.11 6.17
C ILE A 381 -6.70 -14.44 6.57
N ASP A 382 -6.03 -15.10 5.61
CA ASP A 382 -5.21 -16.28 5.91
C ASP A 382 -3.94 -15.91 6.68
N LYS A 383 -3.98 -16.14 7.99
CA LYS A 383 -2.89 -15.87 8.95
C LYS A 383 -1.58 -16.62 8.66
N THR A 384 -1.64 -17.71 7.88
CA THR A 384 -0.47 -18.56 7.61
C THR A 384 0.40 -18.05 6.46
N LYS A 385 -0.15 -17.15 5.63
CA LYS A 385 0.56 -16.51 4.51
C LYS A 385 1.10 -15.15 4.98
N LYS A 386 2.38 -15.14 5.37
CA LYS A 386 3.15 -14.02 5.97
C LYS A 386 3.11 -12.68 5.18
N TYR A 387 2.00 -11.94 5.20
CA TYR A 387 1.90 -10.56 4.68
C TYR A 387 1.69 -9.51 5.78
N THR A 388 1.40 -9.95 6.98
CA THR A 388 1.11 -9.10 8.13
C THR A 388 2.25 -9.24 9.14
N SER A 389 2.83 -8.13 9.58
CA SER A 389 3.73 -8.12 10.75
C SER A 389 3.00 -8.71 11.96
N ALA A 390 3.70 -9.13 13.01
CA ALA A 390 3.06 -9.70 14.21
C ALA A 390 2.03 -8.76 14.89
N ASP A 391 2.09 -7.45 14.58
CA ASP A 391 1.14 -6.45 15.07
C ASP A 391 -0.08 -6.26 14.16
N VAL A 392 0.09 -6.36 12.83
CA VAL A 392 -1.02 -6.38 11.85
C VAL A 392 -1.70 -7.75 11.79
N GLY A 393 -0.98 -8.83 12.09
CA GLY A 393 -1.45 -10.22 12.05
C GLY A 393 -2.44 -10.60 13.16
N LYS A 394 -3.01 -9.59 13.83
CA LYS A 394 -4.12 -9.71 14.79
C LYS A 394 -5.46 -9.29 14.17
N ILE A 395 -5.43 -8.78 12.94
CA ILE A 395 -6.62 -8.44 12.16
C ILE A 395 -6.96 -9.67 11.33
N ASP A 396 -8.11 -10.25 11.62
CA ASP A 396 -8.57 -11.49 10.99
C ASP A 396 -9.61 -11.23 9.90
N ASP A 397 -10.21 -10.03 9.93
CA ASP A 397 -11.31 -9.58 9.10
C ASP A 397 -10.91 -8.34 8.29
N GLU A 398 -11.17 -8.39 6.99
CA GLU A 398 -11.06 -7.25 6.09
C GLU A 398 -12.42 -6.98 5.45
N TYR A 399 -12.69 -5.69 5.19
CA TYR A 399 -13.90 -5.23 4.54
C TYR A 399 -13.53 -4.49 3.27
N ILE A 400 -14.22 -4.81 2.18
CA ILE A 400 -14.08 -4.14 0.90
C ILE A 400 -15.33 -3.28 0.71
N LEU A 401 -15.16 -1.97 0.93
CA LEU A 401 -16.21 -0.98 0.76
C LEU A 401 -16.22 -0.52 -0.71
N VAL A 402 -17.32 -0.77 -1.40
CA VAL A 402 -17.53 -0.41 -2.81
C VAL A 402 -18.52 0.74 -2.88
N MET A 403 -18.11 1.85 -3.48
CA MET A 403 -18.88 3.09 -3.57
C MET A 403 -18.91 3.61 -5.00
N GLN A 404 -20.01 4.22 -5.43
CA GLN A 404 -20.11 4.91 -6.71
C GLN A 404 -20.08 6.42 -6.50
N LYS A 405 -19.33 7.16 -7.32
CA LYS A 405 -19.45 8.62 -7.36
C LYS A 405 -20.76 8.99 -8.04
N THR A 406 -21.70 9.58 -7.30
CA THR A 406 -23.00 10.01 -7.83
C THR A 406 -23.04 11.50 -8.14
N GLU A 407 -22.22 12.27 -7.43
CA GLU A 407 -22.11 13.71 -7.55
C GLU A 407 -20.72 14.18 -7.10
N ASP A 408 -20.35 15.39 -7.48
CA ASP A 408 -19.15 16.04 -6.98
C ASP A 408 -19.39 16.52 -5.55
N ALA A 409 -18.37 16.41 -4.69
CA ALA A 409 -18.44 17.01 -3.37
C ALA A 409 -18.61 18.54 -3.48
N GLU A 410 -19.60 19.09 -2.76
CA GLU A 410 -19.89 20.54 -2.77
C GLU A 410 -18.82 21.39 -2.06
N VAL A 411 -17.95 20.74 -1.29
CA VAL A 411 -16.89 21.35 -0.49
C VAL A 411 -15.53 20.71 -0.82
N THR A 412 -14.47 21.50 -0.67
CA THR A 412 -13.10 21.10 -1.00
C THR A 412 -12.38 20.51 0.21
N ALA A 413 -11.33 19.71 -0.04
CA ALA A 413 -10.60 18.98 1.01
C ALA A 413 -9.83 19.89 2.00
N ASP A 414 -9.81 21.21 1.78
CA ASP A 414 -9.24 22.23 2.66
C ASP A 414 -10.29 22.94 3.56
N ASP A 415 -11.58 22.59 3.46
CA ASP A 415 -12.62 23.11 4.35
C ASP A 415 -12.57 22.45 5.74
N ASP A 416 -11.73 23.00 6.61
CA ASP A 416 -11.57 22.55 7.99
C ASP A 416 -12.88 22.59 8.80
N ASN A 417 -13.81 23.49 8.49
CA ASN A 417 -15.06 23.61 9.25
C ASN A 417 -15.99 22.43 8.92
N PHE A 418 -16.15 22.14 7.62
CA PHE A 418 -16.92 20.99 7.16
C PHE A 418 -16.34 19.69 7.73
N ILE A 419 -15.03 19.50 7.64
CA ILE A 419 -14.38 18.28 8.14
C ILE A 419 -14.55 18.16 9.65
N SER A 420 -14.40 19.27 10.39
CA SER A 420 -14.63 19.28 11.83
C SER A 420 -16.06 18.90 12.20
N GLU A 421 -17.05 19.37 11.44
CA GLU A 421 -18.46 19.04 11.66
C GLU A 421 -18.69 17.53 11.49
N ILE A 422 -18.29 16.97 10.35
CA ILE A 422 -18.48 15.54 10.04
C ILE A 422 -17.75 14.66 11.06
N VAL A 423 -16.49 14.96 11.37
CA VAL A 423 -15.72 14.15 12.34
C VAL A 423 -16.34 14.25 13.74
N THR A 424 -16.89 15.40 14.12
CA THR A 424 -17.60 15.56 15.40
C THR A 424 -18.85 14.70 15.46
N GLU A 425 -19.65 14.68 14.39
CA GLU A 425 -20.84 13.81 14.26
C GLU A 425 -20.45 12.35 14.43
N GLN A 426 -19.46 11.88 13.67
CA GLN A 426 -18.96 10.49 13.71
C GLN A 426 -18.42 10.09 15.09
N MET A 427 -17.66 10.97 15.75
CA MET A 427 -17.15 10.72 17.12
C MET A 427 -18.27 10.72 18.17
N THR A 428 -19.31 11.53 17.97
CA THR A 428 -20.49 11.56 18.84
C THR A 428 -21.30 10.28 18.73
N ASP A 429 -21.57 9.82 17.50
CA ASP A 429 -22.26 8.56 17.25
C ASP A 429 -21.49 7.36 17.78
N PHE A 430 -20.17 7.36 17.63
CA PHE A 430 -19.29 6.35 18.21
C PHE A 430 -19.37 6.31 19.75
N SER A 431 -19.39 7.46 20.42
CA SER A 431 -19.62 7.55 21.87
C SER A 431 -20.98 6.96 22.27
N GLU A 432 -22.05 7.25 21.52
CA GLU A 432 -23.37 6.68 21.75
C GLU A 432 -23.43 5.17 21.50
N GLN A 433 -22.70 4.66 20.51
CA GLN A 433 -22.57 3.23 20.26
C GLN A 433 -21.92 2.52 21.46
N ILE A 434 -20.83 3.07 22.00
CA ILE A 434 -20.13 2.51 23.17
C ILE A 434 -21.04 2.48 24.41
N LYS A 435 -21.94 3.46 24.58
CA LYS A 435 -22.93 3.45 25.66
C LYS A 435 -23.94 2.30 25.52
N LYS A 436 -24.31 1.94 24.30
CA LYS A 436 -25.35 0.94 23.99
C LYS A 436 -24.83 -0.49 23.93
N VAL A 437 -23.63 -0.69 23.38
CA VAL A 437 -23.02 -2.01 23.16
C VAL A 437 -21.69 -2.05 23.87
N GLN A 438 -21.59 -2.83 24.97
CA GLN A 438 -20.31 -3.02 25.66
C GLN A 438 -19.33 -3.75 24.73
N GLY A 439 -18.20 -3.09 24.44
CA GLY A 439 -17.28 -3.49 23.38
C GLY A 439 -16.82 -4.94 23.44
N THR A 440 -16.76 -5.58 22.29
CA THR A 440 -15.87 -6.72 22.07
C THR A 440 -14.65 -6.16 21.37
N SER A 441 -13.57 -5.89 22.10
CA SER A 441 -12.27 -5.67 21.44
C SER A 441 -12.02 -6.81 20.44
N ILE A 442 -11.20 -6.60 19.39
CA ILE A 442 -10.82 -7.68 18.43
C ILE A 442 -10.36 -8.97 19.15
N ARG A 443 -9.93 -8.86 20.41
CA ARG A 443 -9.51 -9.99 21.27
C ARG A 443 -10.63 -10.64 22.09
N GLY A 444 -11.91 -10.31 21.85
CA GLY A 444 -13.06 -10.81 22.60
C GLY A 444 -13.08 -10.42 24.08
N ARG A 445 -12.23 -9.47 24.51
CA ARG A 445 -12.23 -8.97 25.90
C ARG A 445 -13.23 -7.83 26.03
N MET A 446 -14.18 -7.99 26.95
CA MET A 446 -15.10 -6.92 27.32
C MET A 446 -14.42 -5.93 28.28
N PRO A 447 -14.44 -4.62 28.00
CA PRO A 447 -13.96 -3.61 28.94
C PRO A 447 -14.85 -3.59 30.19
N THR A 448 -14.27 -3.21 31.34
CA THR A 448 -15.05 -3.03 32.58
C THR A 448 -15.99 -1.84 32.45
N LYS A 449 -17.08 -1.80 33.23
CA LYS A 449 -18.01 -0.65 33.25
C LYS A 449 -17.30 0.67 33.58
N GLU A 450 -16.35 0.64 34.51
CA GLU A 450 -15.51 1.80 34.85
C GLU A 450 -14.66 2.26 33.66
N ARG A 451 -14.09 1.31 32.91
CA ARG A 451 -13.29 1.61 31.72
C ARG A 451 -14.14 2.22 30.60
N LEU A 452 -15.36 1.72 30.40
CA LEU A 452 -16.30 2.27 29.43
C LEU A 452 -16.65 3.73 29.74
N LEU A 453 -16.98 4.04 31.00
CA LEU A 453 -17.23 5.42 31.43
C LEU A 453 -16.01 6.31 31.17
N LYS A 454 -14.82 5.84 31.54
CA LYS A 454 -13.57 6.57 31.25
C LYS A 454 -13.32 6.75 29.75
N ASN A 455 -13.69 5.79 28.91
CA ASN A 455 -13.56 5.91 27.46
C ASN A 455 -14.53 6.97 26.92
N ILE A 456 -15.77 7.01 27.40
CA ILE A 456 -16.76 8.04 27.04
C ILE A 456 -16.26 9.45 27.41
N ASP A 457 -15.71 9.64 28.61
CA ASP A 457 -15.14 10.92 29.02
C ASP A 457 -13.99 11.32 28.10
N ARG A 458 -13.08 10.39 27.78
CA ARG A 458 -11.96 10.64 26.87
C ARG A 458 -12.38 10.89 25.43
N ILE A 459 -13.48 10.30 24.95
CA ILE A 459 -14.05 10.62 23.65
C ILE A 459 -14.61 12.04 23.66
N SER A 460 -15.28 12.43 24.74
CA SER A 460 -15.78 13.81 24.91
C SER A 460 -14.65 14.83 24.87
N ASP A 461 -13.54 14.56 25.59
CA ASP A 461 -12.33 15.39 25.53
C ASP A 461 -11.74 15.45 24.10
N ALA A 462 -11.79 14.33 23.36
CA ALA A 462 -11.27 14.28 21.99
C ALA A 462 -12.15 15.06 21.02
N ILE A 463 -13.48 15.09 21.24
CA ILE A 463 -14.43 15.87 20.44
C ILE A 463 -14.11 17.37 20.57
N GLU A 464 -13.85 17.86 21.78
CA GLU A 464 -13.51 19.27 22.02
C GLU A 464 -12.23 19.72 21.28
N THR A 465 -11.30 18.80 21.01
CA THR A 465 -10.03 19.12 20.34
C THR A 465 -10.05 18.90 18.83
N ILE A 466 -11.15 18.39 18.24
CA ILE A 466 -11.27 18.11 16.79
C ILE A 466 -10.82 19.30 15.92
N PRO A 467 -11.29 20.56 16.13
CA PRO A 467 -10.91 21.67 15.27
C PRO A 467 -9.40 21.95 15.21
N GLN A 468 -8.65 21.50 16.22
CA GLN A 468 -7.20 21.63 16.29
C GLN A 468 -6.47 20.37 15.78
N ASP A 469 -7.02 19.18 16.05
CA ASP A 469 -6.37 17.90 15.76
C ASP A 469 -6.47 17.50 14.28
N ILE A 470 -7.53 17.91 13.56
CA ILE A 470 -7.73 17.57 12.14
C ILE A 470 -6.94 18.46 11.16
N LYS A 471 -6.23 19.46 11.67
CA LYS A 471 -5.45 20.37 10.84
C LYS A 471 -4.23 19.65 10.29
N ILE A 472 -4.02 19.77 8.98
CA ILE A 472 -2.83 19.20 8.34
C ILE A 472 -1.59 19.82 8.98
N LYS A 473 -0.69 18.96 9.45
CA LYS A 473 0.57 19.38 10.07
C LYS A 473 1.40 20.12 9.02
N VAL A 474 1.80 21.37 9.33
CA VAL A 474 2.74 22.18 8.53
C VAL A 474 4.13 21.61 8.65
#